data_AF-A0A941VIT9-F1
#
_entry.id   AF-A0A941VIT9-F1
#
_cell.length_a   1.000
_cell.length_b   1.000
_cell.length_c   1.000
_cell.angle_alpha   90.00
_cell.angle_beta   90.00
_cell.angle_gamma   90.00
#
_symmetry.space_group_name_H-M   'P 1'
#
loop_
_entity.id
_entity.type
_entity.pdbx_description
1 polymer ?
#
loop_
_entity_poly.entity_id
_entity_poly.type
_entity_poly.pdbx_seq_one_letter_code
_entity_poly.pdbx_strand_id
1 'polypeptide(L)'
;IDFLAPGSKRPRRLIFYSLDASDKGLADYPAFLDYLRGMAPTTTLIKSASYLLHITEFRKMRNLLLDMSGFIVQDDTGLPYASLRKGGWEVRPYGTYVVPIPPFETKYQKDLAALFESSKAQPLPFRFGYHLNVNDTRSLLMIARRPPGAPPPRPDGR
;
A
#
# COMPACT_ATOMS: atom_id res chain seq x y z
N ILE A 1 -14.70 -17.08 3.10
CA ILE A 1 -14.55 -18.13 2.07
C ILE A 1 -13.31 -18.95 2.45
N ASP A 2 -13.48 -20.22 2.80
CA ASP A 2 -12.36 -21.11 3.08
C ASP A 2 -12.02 -21.90 1.80
N PHE A 3 -10.73 -22.00 1.45
CA PHE A 3 -10.25 -22.60 0.20
C PHE A 3 -8.90 -23.30 0.37
N LEU A 4 -8.58 -24.22 -0.53
CA LEU A 4 -7.26 -24.84 -0.63
C LEU A 4 -6.54 -24.27 -1.86
N ALA A 5 -5.30 -23.80 -1.68
CA ALA A 5 -4.45 -23.48 -2.82
C ALA A 5 -4.07 -24.77 -3.57
N PRO A 6 -3.87 -24.74 -4.90
CA PRO A 6 -3.41 -25.90 -5.65
C PRO A 6 -2.18 -26.54 -5.00
N GLY A 7 -2.23 -27.85 -4.72
CA GLY A 7 -1.15 -28.60 -4.06
C GLY A 7 -1.01 -28.40 -2.55
N SER A 8 -1.83 -27.55 -1.91
CA SER A 8 -1.80 -27.32 -0.46
C SER A 8 -2.90 -28.12 0.24
N LYS A 9 -2.54 -28.84 1.31
CA LYS A 9 -3.50 -29.45 2.25
C LYS A 9 -3.93 -28.49 3.37
N ARG A 10 -3.28 -27.33 3.48
CA ARG A 10 -3.59 -26.31 4.49
C ARG A 10 -4.72 -25.41 4.00
N PRO A 11 -5.87 -25.34 4.69
CA PRO A 11 -6.95 -24.41 4.36
C PRO A 11 -6.47 -22.97 4.53
N ARG A 12 -6.94 -22.10 3.64
CA ARG A 12 -6.74 -20.65 3.64
C ARG A 12 -8.11 -19.99 3.70
N ARG A 13 -8.18 -18.81 4.30
CA ARG A 13 -9.41 -18.03 4.44
C ARG A 13 -9.29 -16.71 3.69
N LEU A 14 -10.28 -16.43 2.85
CA LEU A 14 -10.52 -15.12 2.25
C LEU A 14 -11.69 -14.46 2.98
N ILE A 15 -11.47 -13.26 3.50
CA ILE A 15 -12.50 -12.42 4.10
C ILE A 15 -12.60 -11.14 3.27
N PHE A 16 -13.82 -10.80 2.86
CA PHE A 16 -14.12 -9.59 2.09
C PHE A 16 -14.90 -8.63 2.99
N TYR A 17 -14.48 -7.37 2.99
CA TYR A 17 -15.16 -6.29 3.70
C TYR A 17 -15.63 -5.25 2.69
N SER A 18 -16.90 -4.88 2.79
CA SER A 18 -17.48 -3.77 2.03
C SER A 18 -17.92 -2.69 3.01
N LEU A 19 -17.22 -1.56 2.99
CA LEU A 19 -17.51 -0.39 3.81
C LEU A 19 -16.88 0.85 3.17
N ASP A 20 -17.29 2.03 3.64
CA ASP A 20 -16.55 3.27 3.40
C ASP A 20 -15.32 3.32 4.33
N ALA A 21 -14.13 3.21 3.73
CA ALA A 21 -12.86 3.26 4.44
C ALA A 21 -12.36 4.68 4.76
N SER A 22 -13.16 5.72 4.47
CA SER A 22 -12.90 7.08 4.92
C SER A 22 -12.97 7.17 6.45
N ASP A 23 -12.30 8.15 7.04
CA ASP A 23 -12.32 8.45 8.46
C ASP A 23 -13.74 8.64 9.01
N LYS A 24 -14.64 9.18 8.17
CA LYS A 24 -16.06 9.37 8.45
C LYS A 24 -16.80 8.04 8.40
N GLY A 25 -16.67 7.28 7.31
CA GLY A 25 -17.33 5.96 7.17
C GLY A 25 -16.88 4.96 8.24
N LEU A 26 -15.59 4.99 8.60
CA LEU A 26 -15.04 4.17 9.68
C LEU A 26 -15.60 4.53 11.07
N ALA A 27 -16.18 5.72 11.25
CA ALA A 27 -16.82 6.08 12.52
C ALA A 27 -18.07 5.23 12.81
N ASP A 28 -18.71 4.69 11.77
CA ASP A 28 -19.86 3.80 11.90
C ASP A 28 -19.43 2.37 12.35
N TYR A 29 -18.13 2.07 12.30
CA TYR A 29 -17.56 0.77 12.65
C TYR A 29 -16.41 0.90 13.66
N PRO A 30 -16.68 1.32 14.92
CA PRO A 30 -15.65 1.70 15.88
C PRO A 30 -14.65 0.58 16.22
N ALA A 31 -15.07 -0.69 16.14
CA ALA A 31 -14.21 -1.85 16.42
C ALA A 31 -13.43 -2.34 15.19
N PHE A 32 -13.71 -1.84 13.98
CA PHE A 32 -13.16 -2.41 12.75
C PHE A 32 -11.64 -2.26 12.66
N LEU A 33 -11.10 -1.09 13.02
CA LEU A 33 -9.66 -0.87 12.97
C LEU A 33 -8.92 -1.73 14.00
N ASP A 34 -9.46 -1.91 15.21
CA ASP A 34 -8.87 -2.78 16.24
C ASP A 34 -8.91 -4.25 15.84
N TYR A 35 -10.01 -4.67 15.22
CA TYR A 35 -10.10 -5.99 14.63
C TYR A 35 -9.01 -6.21 13.56
N LEU A 36 -8.80 -5.24 12.67
CA LEU A 36 -7.73 -5.32 11.67
C LEU A 36 -6.33 -5.33 12.32
N ARG A 37 -6.09 -4.53 13.36
CA ARG A 37 -4.82 -4.53 14.13
C ARG A 37 -4.50 -5.91 14.71
N GLY A 38 -5.51 -6.66 15.13
CA GLY A 38 -5.36 -8.02 15.63
C GLY A 38 -4.77 -9.02 14.61
N MET A 39 -4.70 -8.66 13.33
CA MET A 39 -4.06 -9.46 12.28
C MET A 39 -2.57 -9.14 12.06
N ALA A 40 -2.02 -8.17 12.78
CA ALA A 40 -0.61 -7.79 12.65
C ALA A 40 0.34 -8.93 13.11
N PRO A 41 1.54 -9.06 12.51
CA PRO A 41 2.01 -8.31 11.36
C PRO A 41 1.45 -8.85 10.02
N THR A 42 1.11 -7.95 9.10
CA THR A 42 0.62 -8.33 7.76
C THR A 42 1.61 -8.06 6.65
N THR A 43 1.46 -8.79 5.54
CA THR A 43 1.93 -8.35 4.22
C THR A 43 0.75 -7.70 3.52
N THR A 44 0.88 -6.41 3.22
CA THR A 44 -0.19 -5.59 2.64
C THR A 44 0.06 -5.38 1.16
N LEU A 45 -0.93 -5.68 0.32
CA LEU A 45 -0.92 -5.37 -1.11
C LEU A 45 -1.92 -4.24 -1.38
N ILE A 46 -1.47 -3.16 -2.03
CA ILE A 46 -2.32 -2.04 -2.46
C ILE A 46 -2.15 -1.87 -3.97
N LYS A 47 -3.25 -1.70 -4.68
CA LYS A 47 -3.24 -1.62 -6.14
C LYS A 47 -4.34 -0.69 -6.61
N SER A 48 -4.00 0.27 -7.47
CA SER A 48 -4.98 1.14 -8.14
C SER A 48 -6.00 1.74 -7.15
N ALA A 49 -5.49 2.29 -6.06
CA ALA A 49 -6.25 2.75 -4.90
C ALA A 49 -6.65 4.24 -4.96
N SER A 50 -6.74 4.80 -6.17
CA SER A 50 -7.20 6.18 -6.44
C SER A 50 -6.53 7.28 -5.61
N TYR A 51 -5.30 7.06 -5.12
CA TYR A 51 -4.57 7.99 -4.25
C TYR A 51 -5.32 8.35 -2.95
N LEU A 52 -6.28 7.52 -2.51
CA LEU A 52 -7.13 7.85 -1.36
C LEU A 52 -6.30 7.98 -0.07
N LEU A 53 -5.26 7.17 0.10
CA LEU A 53 -4.38 7.26 1.26
C LEU A 53 -3.50 8.52 1.27
N HIS A 54 -3.55 9.36 0.23
CA HIS A 54 -2.83 10.64 0.19
C HIS A 54 -3.59 11.75 0.91
N ILE A 55 -4.92 11.68 0.96
CA ILE A 55 -5.75 12.75 1.50
C ILE A 55 -6.06 12.54 3.00
N THR A 56 -6.52 13.60 3.65
CA THR A 56 -6.76 13.63 5.10
C THR A 56 -7.91 12.73 5.55
N GLU A 57 -8.86 12.51 4.64
CA GLU A 57 -10.09 11.76 4.82
C GLU A 57 -9.84 10.26 4.94
N PHE A 58 -8.62 9.77 4.67
CA PHE A 58 -8.25 8.36 4.82
C PHE A 58 -7.06 8.18 5.76
N ARG A 59 -6.79 9.17 6.63
CA ARG A 59 -5.63 9.13 7.52
C ARG A 59 -5.68 7.95 8.50
N LYS A 60 -6.85 7.55 9.02
CA LYS A 60 -6.98 6.42 9.95
C LYS A 60 -6.57 5.12 9.28
N MET A 61 -7.06 4.88 8.06
CA MET A 61 -6.68 3.71 7.28
C MET A 61 -5.20 3.74 6.90
N ARG A 62 -4.68 4.90 6.44
CA ARG A 62 -3.24 5.06 6.16
C ARG A 62 -2.37 4.69 7.37
N ASN A 63 -2.69 5.24 8.54
CA ASN A 63 -1.92 5.00 9.75
C ASN A 63 -2.02 3.53 10.17
N LEU A 64 -3.24 2.96 10.16
CA LEU A 64 -3.45 1.55 10.45
C LEU A 64 -2.57 0.64 9.56
N LEU A 65 -2.53 0.88 8.24
CA LEU A 65 -1.72 0.08 7.32
C LEU A 65 -0.22 0.25 7.60
N LEU A 66 0.23 1.47 7.86
CA LEU A 66 1.61 1.75 8.26
C LEU A 66 1.97 1.07 9.57
N ASP A 67 1.01 0.89 10.47
CA ASP A 67 1.16 0.20 11.74
C ASP A 67 1.17 -1.32 11.51
N MET A 68 0.08 -1.93 11.08
CA MET A 68 -0.03 -3.40 11.09
C MET A 68 0.91 -4.13 10.11
N SER A 69 1.46 -3.44 9.11
CA SER A 69 2.25 -4.09 8.06
C SER A 69 3.72 -4.33 8.45
N GLY A 70 4.26 -5.49 8.09
CA GLY A 70 5.70 -5.76 8.03
C GLY A 70 6.29 -5.54 6.63
N PHE A 71 5.48 -5.80 5.60
CA PHE A 71 5.77 -5.53 4.20
C PHE A 71 4.58 -4.84 3.55
N ILE A 72 4.85 -3.88 2.68
CA ILE A 72 3.85 -3.23 1.83
C ILE A 72 4.31 -3.38 0.38
N VAL A 73 3.45 -3.91 -0.46
CA VAL A 73 3.63 -4.04 -1.91
C VAL A 73 2.60 -3.14 -2.56
N GLN A 74 3.01 -2.11 -3.30
CA GLN A 74 2.08 -1.13 -3.84
C GLN A 74 2.57 -0.46 -5.13
N ASP A 75 1.65 0.15 -5.88
CA ASP A 75 1.99 1.20 -6.84
C ASP A 75 2.03 2.58 -6.14
N ASP A 76 2.18 3.64 -6.92
CA ASP A 76 2.23 5.03 -6.48
C ASP A 76 0.89 5.56 -5.96
N THR A 77 -0.20 4.81 -6.18
CA THR A 77 -1.57 5.18 -5.79
C THR A 77 -1.91 4.77 -4.36
N GLY A 78 -1.06 3.96 -3.72
CA GLY A 78 -1.23 3.50 -2.36
C GLY A 78 -0.80 4.53 -1.30
N LEU A 79 0.04 4.11 -0.37
CA LEU A 79 0.60 4.99 0.65
C LEU A 79 1.56 6.01 0.01
N PRO A 80 1.50 7.29 0.40
CA PRO A 80 2.46 8.28 -0.08
C PRO A 80 3.90 7.88 0.26
N TYR A 81 4.81 8.00 -0.69
CA TYR A 81 6.23 7.67 -0.50
C TYR A 81 6.85 8.48 0.65
N ALA A 82 6.45 9.75 0.81
CA ALA A 82 6.86 10.58 1.94
C ALA A 82 6.47 9.98 3.31
N SER A 83 5.33 9.30 3.40
CA SER A 83 4.90 8.62 4.63
C SER A 83 5.79 7.40 4.94
N LEU A 84 6.13 6.62 3.90
CA LEU A 84 7.07 5.50 4.03
C LEU A 84 8.46 5.98 4.45
N ARG A 85 8.99 7.04 3.83
CA ARG A 85 10.27 7.65 4.21
C ARG A 85 10.26 8.13 5.66
N LYS A 86 9.20 8.84 6.08
CA LYS A 86 9.06 9.33 7.46
C LYS A 86 9.04 8.19 8.47
N GLY A 87 8.42 7.05 8.12
CA GLY A 87 8.42 5.85 8.93
C GLY A 87 9.71 5.02 8.88
N GLY A 88 10.75 5.50 8.17
CA GLY A 88 12.03 4.81 8.05
C GLY A 88 12.00 3.54 7.21
N TRP A 89 10.97 3.34 6.38
CA TRP A 89 10.83 2.12 5.58
C TRP A 89 11.96 1.99 4.55
N GLU A 90 12.48 0.78 4.38
CA GLU A 90 13.35 0.45 3.24
C GLU A 90 12.45 0.23 2.02
N VAL A 91 12.55 1.09 1.02
CA VAL A 91 11.71 1.03 -0.19
C VAL A 91 12.54 0.61 -1.39
N ARG A 92 12.11 -0.45 -2.08
CA ARG A 92 12.70 -0.95 -3.31
C ARG A 92 11.74 -0.70 -4.49
N PRO A 93 12.11 0.15 -5.46
CA PRO A 93 11.30 0.42 -6.64
C PRO A 93 11.59 -0.56 -7.78
N TYR A 94 10.56 -0.84 -8.57
CA TYR A 94 10.60 -1.63 -9.79
C TYR A 94 9.75 -0.95 -10.86
N GLY A 95 10.15 -1.10 -12.12
CA GLY A 95 9.47 -0.53 -13.27
C GLY A 95 9.80 0.94 -13.50
N THR A 96 8.83 1.68 -14.03
CA THR A 96 9.02 3.05 -14.50
C THR A 96 8.01 3.97 -13.84
N TYR A 97 8.49 4.95 -13.07
CA TYR A 97 7.66 6.01 -12.51
C TYR A 97 7.72 7.28 -13.36
N VAL A 98 6.55 7.83 -13.68
CA VAL A 98 6.39 9.11 -14.36
C VAL A 98 5.13 9.80 -13.82
N VAL A 99 4.70 10.88 -14.45
CA VAL A 99 3.44 11.57 -14.11
C VAL A 99 2.26 10.60 -14.12
N PRO A 100 1.45 10.55 -13.04
CA PRO A 100 0.25 9.73 -12.98
C PRO A 100 -0.74 10.00 -14.11
N ILE A 101 -1.65 9.06 -14.34
CA ILE A 101 -2.73 9.23 -15.31
C ILE A 101 -3.70 10.35 -14.88
N PRO A 102 -4.43 10.99 -15.81
CA PRO A 102 -5.59 11.80 -15.47
C PRO A 102 -6.62 11.00 -14.68
N PRO A 103 -7.26 11.57 -13.62
CA PRO A 103 -7.14 12.95 -13.12
C PRO A 103 -6.12 13.13 -11.97
N PHE A 104 -5.16 12.23 -11.83
CA PHE A 104 -4.25 12.15 -10.68
C PHE A 104 -2.90 12.83 -10.91
N GLU A 105 -2.73 13.64 -11.96
CA GLU A 105 -1.45 14.27 -12.32
C GLU A 105 -0.88 15.09 -11.16
N THR A 106 -1.76 15.76 -10.40
CA THR A 106 -1.42 16.55 -9.21
C THR A 106 -0.87 15.72 -8.04
N LYS A 107 -0.98 14.38 -8.10
CA LYS A 107 -0.47 13.45 -7.09
C LYS A 107 0.95 12.99 -7.38
N TYR A 108 1.61 13.53 -8.41
CA TYR A 108 3.01 13.27 -8.69
C TYR A 108 3.90 13.54 -7.47
N GLN A 109 4.83 12.63 -7.20
CA GLN A 109 5.69 12.61 -6.02
C GLN A 109 7.15 12.82 -6.45
N LYS A 110 7.65 14.05 -6.34
CA LYS A 110 9.02 14.41 -6.76
C LYS A 110 10.09 13.51 -6.12
N ASP A 111 9.95 13.24 -4.82
CA ASP A 111 10.88 12.37 -4.10
C ASP A 111 10.85 10.92 -4.59
N LEU A 112 9.69 10.45 -5.06
CA LEU A 112 9.56 9.10 -5.63
C LEU A 112 10.26 9.03 -6.99
N ALA A 113 10.16 10.08 -7.81
CA ALA A 113 10.91 10.18 -9.06
C ALA A 113 12.43 10.14 -8.82
N ALA A 114 12.92 10.92 -7.85
CA ALA A 114 14.33 10.87 -7.45
C ALA A 114 14.76 9.48 -6.96
N LEU A 115 13.89 8.75 -6.24
CA LEU A 115 14.16 7.36 -5.88
C LEU A 115 14.32 6.49 -7.14
N PHE A 116 13.40 6.55 -8.10
CA PHE A 116 13.46 5.74 -9.33
C PHE A 116 14.71 6.06 -10.17
N GLU A 117 15.07 7.33 -10.30
CA GLU A 117 16.28 7.77 -11.03
C GLU A 117 17.57 7.26 -10.38
N SER A 118 17.66 7.33 -9.05
CA SER A 118 18.87 6.95 -8.30
C SER A 118 19.04 5.43 -8.14
N SER A 119 17.95 4.67 -8.12
CA SER A 119 17.95 3.24 -7.75
C SER A 119 18.21 2.28 -8.92
N LYS A 120 18.26 2.75 -10.17
CA LYS A 120 18.29 1.89 -11.38
C LYS A 120 17.23 0.78 -11.30
N ALA A 121 15.98 1.20 -11.07
CA ALA A 121 14.83 0.31 -10.87
C ALA A 121 14.75 -0.76 -11.98
N GLN A 122 14.62 -2.02 -11.58
CA GLN A 122 14.56 -3.12 -12.53
C GLN A 122 13.20 -3.14 -13.25
N PRO A 123 13.16 -3.45 -14.56
CA PRO A 123 11.90 -3.57 -15.29
C PRO A 123 10.96 -4.59 -14.65
N LEU A 124 9.65 -4.32 -14.71
CA LEU A 124 8.63 -5.29 -14.31
C LEU A 124 8.26 -6.20 -15.49
N PRO A 125 8.26 -7.53 -15.31
CA PRO A 125 7.85 -8.47 -16.37
C PRO A 125 6.32 -8.54 -16.55
N PHE A 126 5.56 -7.74 -15.80
CA PHE A 126 4.11 -7.65 -15.84
C PHE A 126 3.65 -6.21 -15.60
N ARG A 127 2.40 -5.91 -15.94
CA ARG A 127 1.80 -4.59 -15.69
C ARG A 127 1.21 -4.51 -14.29
N PHE A 128 1.43 -3.39 -13.61
CA PHE A 128 0.87 -3.16 -12.28
C PHE A 128 0.47 -1.69 -12.06
N GLY A 129 -0.83 -1.44 -11.88
CA GLY A 129 -1.39 -0.10 -11.64
C GLY A 129 -2.51 0.17 -12.63
N TYR A 130 -2.79 1.45 -12.93
CA TYR A 130 -3.82 1.88 -13.89
C TYR A 130 -3.44 1.70 -15.37
N HIS A 131 -2.62 0.71 -15.72
CA HIS A 131 -2.18 0.50 -17.11
C HIS A 131 -3.24 -0.22 -17.93
N LEU A 132 -3.89 0.54 -18.82
CA LEU A 132 -4.91 0.00 -19.72
C LEU A 132 -4.38 -0.24 -21.14
N ASN A 133 -3.33 0.47 -21.56
CA ASN A 133 -2.88 0.50 -22.96
C ASN A 133 -1.51 -0.15 -23.16
N VAL A 134 -1.29 -0.76 -24.33
CA VAL A 134 -0.04 -1.46 -24.65
C VAL A 134 1.19 -0.57 -24.75
N ASN A 135 0.98 0.71 -25.07
CA ASN A 135 2.03 1.72 -25.18
C ASN A 135 2.26 2.49 -23.87
N ASP A 136 1.50 2.19 -22.82
CA ASP A 136 1.65 2.84 -21.53
C ASP A 136 2.81 2.21 -20.74
N THR A 137 3.92 2.94 -20.65
CA THR A 137 5.15 2.49 -20.00
C THR A 137 5.12 2.67 -18.48
N ARG A 138 4.04 3.23 -17.92
CA ARG A 138 3.92 3.69 -16.53
C ARG A 138 3.83 2.59 -15.46
N SER A 139 4.27 1.37 -15.73
CA SER A 139 4.12 0.27 -14.80
C SER A 139 5.17 0.31 -13.71
N LEU A 140 4.75 0.43 -12.44
CA LEU A 140 5.65 0.45 -11.30
C LEU A 140 5.16 -0.40 -10.14
N LEU A 141 6.11 -0.78 -9.29
CA LEU A 141 5.87 -1.46 -8.02
C LEU A 141 6.90 -0.99 -7.00
N MET A 142 6.45 -0.73 -5.79
CA MET A 142 7.29 -0.51 -4.63
C MET A 142 7.11 -1.68 -3.67
N ILE A 143 8.22 -2.21 -3.18
CA ILE A 143 8.24 -3.10 -2.02
C ILE A 143 8.86 -2.32 -0.87
N ALA A 144 8.04 -1.97 0.12
CA ALA A 144 8.48 -1.34 1.34
C ALA A 144 8.58 -2.38 2.46
N ARG A 145 9.73 -2.45 3.12
CA ARG A 145 10.00 -3.32 4.26
C ARG A 145 10.25 -2.46 5.50
N ARG A 146 9.63 -2.85 6.62
CA ARG A 146 9.89 -2.20 7.91
C ARG A 146 11.33 -2.50 8.37
N PRO A 147 12.05 -1.54 8.97
CA PRO A 147 13.39 -1.78 9.51
C PRO A 147 13.41 -2.93 10.54
N PRO A 148 14.45 -3.78 10.53
CA PRO A 148 14.67 -4.74 11.61
C PRO A 148 14.78 -4.02 12.96
N GLY A 149 14.05 -4.49 13.98
CA GLY A 149 14.13 -3.93 15.34
C GLY A 149 13.31 -2.65 15.57
N ALA A 150 12.58 -2.14 14.55
CA ALA A 150 11.55 -1.15 14.81
C ALA A 150 10.50 -1.77 15.75
N PRO A 151 10.15 -1.12 16.87
CA PRO A 151 9.14 -1.67 17.77
C PRO A 151 7.87 -1.95 16.98
N PRO A 152 7.15 -3.04 17.30
CA PRO A 152 5.82 -3.23 16.73
C PRO A 152 5.00 -1.97 16.98
N PRO A 153 4.05 -1.66 16.10
CA PRO A 153 3.22 -0.48 16.26
C PRO A 153 2.60 -0.56 17.64
N ARG A 154 2.73 0.52 18.39
CA ARG A 154 2.09 0.56 19.69
C ARG A 154 0.59 0.45 19.42
N PRO A 155 -0.14 -0.39 20.16
CA PRO A 155 -1.57 -0.19 20.30
C PRO A 155 -1.74 1.04 21.21
N ASP A 156 -1.48 2.25 20.71
CA ASP A 156 -1.83 3.46 21.44
C ASP A 156 -3.29 3.81 21.18
N GLY A 157 -4.14 3.06 21.89
CA GLY A 157 -5.32 3.64 22.51
C GLY A 157 -4.91 4.32 23.81
N ARG A 158 -4.29 5.50 23.72
CA ARG A 158 -4.24 6.57 24.73
C ARG A 158 -3.63 7.83 24.12
#